data_AF-A0A7H8UKE1-F1
#
_entry.id   AF-A0A7H8UKE1-F1
#
_cell.length_a   1.000
_cell.length_b   1.000
_cell.length_c   1.000
_cell.angle_alpha   90.00
_cell.angle_beta   90.00
_cell.angle_gamma   90.00
#
_symmetry.space_group_name_H-M   'P 1'
#
loop_
_entity.id
_entity.type
_entity.pdbx_description
1 polymer ?
#
loop_
_entity_poly.entity_id
_entity_poly.type
_entity_poly.pdbx_seq_one_letter_code
_entity_poly.pdbx_strand_id
1 'polypeptide(L)'
;MSEWSDYRWMVRTMAKDNGVTLISIAKHCGVSHRKLNQILQTGPSKEQEELIAEALGCAGCDLAEIHRQMGELSDKYGRASA
;
A
#
# COMPACT_ATOMS: atom_id res chain seq x y z
N MET A 1 -6.54 -14.58 -2.33
CA MET A 1 -5.73 -13.44 -2.78
C MET A 1 -4.37 -13.57 -2.11
N SER A 2 -3.27 -13.22 -2.78
CA SER A 2 -1.96 -13.13 -2.11
C SER A 2 -1.95 -11.83 -1.29
N GLU A 3 -1.36 -11.84 -0.10
CA GLU A 3 -1.30 -10.68 0.80
C GLU A 3 -0.83 -9.39 0.09
N TRP A 4 0.06 -9.53 -0.90
CA TRP A 4 0.62 -8.40 -1.65
C TRP A 4 -0.34 -7.83 -2.71
N SER A 5 -1.32 -8.62 -3.17
CA SER A 5 -2.40 -8.10 -4.01
C SER A 5 -3.28 -7.12 -3.23
N ASP A 6 -3.50 -7.40 -1.94
CA ASP A 6 -4.30 -6.57 -1.05
C ASP A 6 -3.51 -5.31 -0.65
N TYR A 7 -2.21 -5.45 -0.42
CA TYR A 7 -1.29 -4.32 -0.20
C TYR A 7 -1.25 -3.36 -1.40
N ARG A 8 -1.13 -3.88 -2.63
CA ARG A 8 -1.16 -3.06 -3.83
C ARG A 8 -2.50 -2.33 -3.99
N TRP A 9 -3.59 -2.99 -3.65
CA TRP A 9 -4.92 -2.37 -3.71
C TRP A 9 -5.05 -1.26 -2.67
N MET A 10 -4.60 -1.50 -1.42
CA MET A 10 -4.53 -0.49 -0.35
C MET A 10 -3.82 0.77 -0.82
N VAL A 11 -2.58 0.65 -1.31
CA VAL A 11 -1.77 1.81 -1.72
C VAL A 11 -2.46 2.59 -2.83
N ARG A 12 -3.17 1.92 -3.74
CA ARG A 12 -3.94 2.58 -4.81
C ARG A 12 -5.14 3.34 -4.29
N THR A 13 -5.87 2.77 -3.34
CA THR A 13 -7.02 3.41 -2.70
C THR A 13 -6.57 4.64 -1.93
N MET A 14 -5.55 4.50 -1.06
CA MET A 14 -4.99 5.62 -0.32
C MET A 14 -4.44 6.72 -1.23
N ALA A 15 -3.74 6.36 -2.30
CA ALA A 15 -3.22 7.34 -3.26
C ALA A 15 -4.38 8.15 -3.88
N LYS A 16 -5.47 7.48 -4.27
CA LYS A 16 -6.66 8.13 -4.82
C LYS A 16 -7.30 9.07 -3.79
N ASP A 17 -7.47 8.61 -2.56
CA ASP A 17 -8.14 9.37 -1.49
C ASP A 17 -7.34 10.60 -1.07
N ASN A 18 -6.00 10.50 -1.10
CA ASN A 18 -5.09 11.60 -0.77
C ASN A 18 -4.72 12.47 -1.98
N GLY A 19 -5.30 12.23 -3.16
CA GLY A 19 -5.00 13.00 -4.38
C GLY A 19 -3.57 12.81 -4.91
N VAL A 20 -2.90 11.72 -4.53
CA VAL A 20 -1.54 11.35 -4.92
C VAL A 20 -1.58 10.38 -6.11
N THR A 21 -0.62 10.49 -7.02
CA THR A 21 -0.50 9.55 -8.14
C THR A 21 0.54 8.46 -7.85
N LEU A 22 0.38 7.27 -8.44
CA LEU A 22 1.43 6.26 -8.41
C LEU A 22 2.75 6.75 -9.04
N ILE A 23 2.67 7.71 -9.96
CA ILE A 23 3.85 8.34 -10.58
C ILE A 23 4.60 9.21 -9.56
N SER A 24 3.89 10.00 -8.75
CA SER A 24 4.51 10.82 -7.71
C SER A 24 5.10 9.95 -6.59
N ILE A 25 4.42 8.86 -6.21
CA ILE A 25 4.96 7.88 -5.27
C ILE A 25 6.25 7.25 -5.82
N ALA A 26 6.24 6.80 -7.08
CA ALA A 26 7.43 6.21 -7.71
C ALA A 26 8.61 7.19 -7.74
N LYS A 27 8.35 8.46 -8.08
CA LYS A 27 9.34 9.53 -8.04
C LYS A 27 9.91 9.75 -6.65
N HIS A 28 9.06 9.76 -5.62
CA HIS A 28 9.49 9.93 -4.23
C HIS A 28 10.34 8.76 -3.75
N CYS A 29 9.97 7.53 -4.13
CA CYS A 29 10.77 6.33 -3.86
C CYS A 29 12.02 6.19 -4.75
N GLY A 30 12.31 7.14 -5.66
CA GLY A 30 13.47 7.08 -6.55
C GLY A 30 13.44 5.96 -7.60
N VAL A 31 12.26 5.42 -7.93
CA VAL A 31 12.09 4.29 -8.85
C VAL A 31 11.18 4.61 -10.04
N SER A 32 11.22 3.77 -11.07
CA SER A 32 10.25 3.87 -12.17
C SER A 32 8.86 3.40 -11.75
N HIS A 33 7.80 3.88 -12.40
CA HIS A 33 6.43 3.41 -12.16
C HIS A 33 6.27 1.88 -12.37
N ARG A 34 6.99 1.30 -13.34
CA ARG A 34 7.02 -0.17 -13.51
C ARG A 34 7.64 -0.85 -12.30
N LYS A 35 8.76 -0.32 -11.79
CA LYS A 35 9.45 -0.87 -10.62
C LYS A 35 8.61 -0.72 -9.35
N LEU A 36 7.91 0.40 -9.16
CA LEU A 36 6.96 0.58 -8.07
C LEU A 36 5.85 -0.49 -8.13
N ASN A 37 5.25 -0.74 -9.30
CA ASN A 37 4.23 -1.79 -9.41
C ASN A 37 4.77 -3.18 -9.07
N GLN A 38 6.03 -3.49 -9.39
CA GLN A 38 6.66 -4.75 -8.99
C GLN A 38 6.85 -4.80 -7.47
N ILE A 39 7.39 -3.74 -6.86
CA ILE A 39 7.57 -3.62 -5.40
C ILE A 39 6.24 -3.89 -4.68
N LEU A 40 5.17 -3.23 -5.11
CA LEU A 40 3.84 -3.43 -4.51
C LEU A 40 3.27 -4.84 -4.71
N GLN A 41 3.74 -5.59 -5.71
CA GLN A 41 3.28 -6.96 -5.98
C GLN A 41 4.13 -8.03 -5.28
N THR A 42 5.42 -7.76 -5.06
CA THR A 42 6.37 -8.70 -4.46
C THR A 42 6.58 -8.47 -2.97
N GLY A 43 6.06 -7.37 -2.45
CA GLY A 43 6.33 -6.88 -1.10
C GLY A 43 7.43 -5.83 -1.09
N PRO A 44 7.18 -4.63 -0.53
CA PRO A 44 8.21 -3.62 -0.30
C PRO A 44 9.17 -4.01 0.83
N SER A 45 10.39 -3.48 0.78
CA SER A 45 11.25 -3.43 1.98
C SER A 45 10.75 -2.38 2.96
N LYS A 46 11.20 -2.45 4.21
CA LYS A 46 10.81 -1.48 5.25
C LYS A 46 11.07 -0.02 4.85
N GLU A 47 12.24 0.26 4.28
CA GLU A 47 12.60 1.59 3.77
C GLU A 47 11.68 2.03 2.62
N GLN A 48 11.33 1.11 1.71
CA GLN A 48 10.39 1.40 0.63
C GLN A 48 9.00 1.69 1.17
N GLU A 49 8.59 1.00 2.23
CA GLU A 49 7.33 1.21 2.93
C GLU A 49 7.25 2.62 3.53
N GLU A 50 8.30 3.05 4.24
CA GLU A 50 8.40 4.40 4.81
C GLU A 50 8.30 5.47 3.71
N LEU A 51 9.04 5.31 2.61
CA LEU A 51 8.96 6.21 1.46
C LEU A 51 7.57 6.24 0.81
N ILE A 52 6.87 5.09 0.73
CA ILE A 52 5.50 5.04 0.21
C ILE A 52 4.55 5.75 1.18
N ALA A 53 4.69 5.54 2.49
CA ALA A 53 3.88 6.19 3.52
C ALA A 53 4.04 7.71 3.50
N GLU A 54 5.29 8.19 3.43
CA GLU A 54 5.62 9.60 3.27
C GLU A 54 4.99 10.19 2.01
N ALA A 55 5.15 9.51 0.86
CA ALA A 55 4.57 9.96 -0.41
C ALA A 55 3.04 10.01 -0.40
N LEU A 56 2.39 9.17 0.40
CA LEU A 56 0.95 9.16 0.60
C LEU A 56 0.45 10.28 1.54
N GLY A 57 1.35 11.08 2.13
CA GLY A 57 0.98 12.06 3.16
C GLY A 57 0.71 11.43 4.52
N CYS A 58 1.12 10.18 4.71
CA CYS A 58 1.03 9.39 5.94
C CYS A 58 2.42 9.19 6.56
N ALA A 59 3.26 10.24 6.56
CA ALA A 59 4.59 10.20 7.16
C ALA A 59 4.48 9.77 8.63
N GLY A 60 5.10 8.64 8.99
CA GLY A 60 5.02 8.04 10.33
C GLY A 60 3.86 7.07 10.56
N CYS A 61 3.03 6.78 9.57
CA CYS A 61 2.06 5.68 9.65
C CYS A 61 2.72 4.34 9.31
N ASP A 62 2.44 3.32 10.12
CA ASP A 62 2.85 1.94 9.82
C ASP A 62 1.88 1.34 8.78
N LEU A 63 2.28 1.41 7.50
CA LEU A 63 1.49 0.86 6.39
C LEU A 63 1.30 -0.66 6.52
N ALA A 64 2.25 -1.37 7.12
CA ALA A 64 2.11 -2.80 7.37
C ALA A 64 1.03 -3.06 8.43
N GLU A 65 0.94 -2.21 9.45
CA GLU A 65 -0.14 -2.28 10.45
C GLU A 65 -1.51 -1.91 9.86
N ILE A 66 -1.59 -0.89 9.01
CA ILE A 66 -2.83 -0.55 8.29
C ILE A 66 -3.27 -1.71 7.39
N HIS A 67 -2.32 -2.32 6.66
CA HIS A 67 -2.59 -3.49 5.84
C HIS A 67 -3.10 -4.68 6.67
N ARG A 68 -2.47 -4.96 7.82
CA ARG A 68 -2.89 -6.01 8.75
C ARG A 68 -4.30 -5.76 9.28
N GLN A 69 -4.61 -4.53 9.71
CA GLN A 69 -5.94 -4.16 10.20
C GLN A 69 -7.01 -4.32 9.13
N MET A 70 -6.70 -3.99 7.86
CA MET A 70 -7.61 -4.25 6.75
C MET A 70 -7.83 -5.74 6.48
N GLY A 71 -6.77 -6.55 6.56
CA GLY A 71 -6.89 -8.02 6.47
C GLY A 71 -7.78 -8.58 7.57
N GLU A 72 -7.57 -8.18 8.82
CA GLU A 72 -8.39 -8.57 9.97
C GLU A 72 -9.86 -8.15 9.83
N LEU A 73 -10.12 -6.95 9.30
CA LEU A 73 -11.47 -6.47 9.00
C LEU A 73 -12.13 -7.26 7.86
N SER A 74 -11.39 -7.55 6.78
CA SER A 74 -11.85 -8.35 5.65
C SER A 74 -12.22 -9.76 6.08
N ASP A 75 -11.40 -10.40 6.93
CA ASP A 75 -11.71 -11.73 7.47
C ASP A 75 -12.93 -11.70 8.41
N LYS A 76 -13.04 -10.67 9.25
CA LYS A 76 -14.15 -10.52 10.21
C LYS A 76 -15.49 -10.32 9.51
N TYR A 77 -15.56 -9.52 8.45
CA TYR A 77 -16.80 -9.20 7.74
C TYR A 77 -17.06 -10.08 6.50
N GLY A 78 -16.02 -10.65 5.89
CA GLY A 78 -16.15 -11.67 4.84
C GLY A 78 -16.75 -12.97 5.36
N ARG A 79 -16.48 -13.33 6.61
CA ARG A 79 -17.09 -14.49 7.28
C ARG A 79 -18.52 -14.24 7.78
N ALA A 80 -18.92 -12.97 7.95
CA ALA A 80 -20.29 -12.61 8.32
C ALA A 80 -21.27 -12.68 7.14
N SER A 81 -20.76 -12.90 5.91
CA SER A 81 -21.55 -12.96 4.68
C SER A 81 -21.60 -14.37 4.06
N ALA A 82 -21.18 -15.40 4.80
CA ALA A 82 -21.17 -16.81 4.37
C ALA A 82 -22.17 -17.66 5.16
#